data_AF-A0A1G5SI14-F1
#
_entry.id   AF-A0A1G5SI14-F1
#
_cell.length_a   1.000
_cell.length_b   1.000
_cell.length_c   1.000
_cell.angle_alpha   90.00
_cell.angle_beta   90.00
_cell.angle_gamma   90.00
#
_symmetry.space_group_name_H-M   'P 1'
#
loop_
_entity.id
_entity.type
_entity.pdbx_description
1 polymer ?
#
loop_
_entity_poly.entity_id
_entity_poly.type
_entity_poly.pdbx_seq_one_letter_code
_entity_poly.pdbx_strand_id
1 'polypeptide(L)' 'MLIGYMRVSKADGSQSTDLQKDALLYAGVDPSQFYEDLVSGKREDRPGLAACLKALREGG' A
#
# COMPACT_ATOMS: atom_id res chain seq x y z
N MET A 1 4.75 15.69 -1.26
CA MET A 1 3.86 14.68 -1.88
C MET A 1 3.65 13.57 -0.87
N LEU A 2 2.40 13.21 -0.55
CA LEU A 2 2.10 12.10 0.37
C LEU A 2 1.79 10.84 -0.45
N ILE A 3 2.38 9.71 -0.08
CA ILE A 3 2.12 8.40 -0.67
C ILE A 3 1.69 7.44 0.45
N GLY A 4 0.70 6.61 0.17
CA GLY A 4 0.16 5.64 1.11
C GLY A 4 0.46 4.21 0.67
N TYR A 5 0.95 3.39 1.59
CA TYR A 5 1.18 1.97 1.35
C TYR A 5 0.46 1.11 2.39
N MET A 6 -0.22 0.07 1.93
CA MET A 6 -1.00 -0.85 2.74
C MET A 6 -0.63 -2.30 2.46
N ARG A 7 -0.79 -3.17 3.45
CA ARG A 7 -0.52 -4.60 3.26
C ARG A 7 -1.35 -5.47 4.18
N VAL A 8 -1.79 -6.61 3.66
CA VAL A 8 -2.35 -7.71 4.46
C VAL A 8 -1.62 -9.02 4.20
N SER A 9 -1.65 -9.92 5.18
CA SER A 9 -0.86 -11.17 5.20
C SER A 9 -1.61 -12.36 4.59
N LYS A 10 -2.76 -12.13 3.96
CA LYS A 10 -3.65 -13.17 3.44
C LYS A 10 -4.21 -12.74 2.09
N ALA A 11 -3.78 -13.44 1.05
CA ALA A 11 -4.32 -13.26 -0.30
C ALA A 11 -5.68 -13.97 -0.49
N ASP A 12 -6.12 -14.81 0.46
CA ASP A 12 -7.42 -15.50 0.42
C ASP A 12 -8.63 -14.60 0.72
N GLY A 13 -8.41 -13.29 0.89
CA GLY A 13 -9.47 -12.30 1.08
C GLY A 13 -10.06 -12.25 2.50
N SER A 14 -9.62 -13.10 3.43
CA SER A 14 -10.06 -13.01 4.83
C SER A 14 -9.46 -11.84 5.61
N GLN A 15 -8.51 -11.10 5.04
CA GLN A 15 -8.02 -9.84 5.58
C GLN A 15 -8.33 -8.70 4.62
N SER A 16 -8.85 -7.60 5.16
CA SER A 16 -9.11 -6.38 4.41
C SER A 16 -8.13 -5.27 4.75
N THR A 17 -7.84 -4.43 3.75
CA THR A 17 -7.07 -3.18 3.88
C THR A 17 -7.94 -1.98 4.27
N ASP A 18 -9.27 -2.12 4.42
CA ASP A 18 -10.21 -0.99 4.57
C ASP A 18 -9.80 -0.03 5.70
N LEU A 19 -9.48 -0.54 6.89
CA LEU A 19 -9.06 0.30 8.01
C LEU A 19 -7.73 1.04 7.74
N GLN A 20 -6.85 0.46 6.93
CA GLN A 20 -5.62 1.11 6.51
C GLN A 20 -5.91 2.20 5.46
N LYS A 21 -6.87 1.96 4.55
CA LYS A 21 -7.35 2.95 3.57
C LYS A 21 -7.93 4.17 4.28
N ASP A 22 -8.78 3.96 5.28
CA ASP A 22 -9.36 5.04 6.09
C ASP A 22 -8.29 5.85 6.81
N ALA A 23 -7.28 5.18 7.38
CA ALA A 23 -6.17 5.88 8.04
C ALA A 23 -5.34 6.75 7.07
N LEU A 24 -5.13 6.28 5.83
CA LEU A 24 -4.43 7.06 4.79
C LEU A 24 -5.26 8.24 4.29
N LEU A 25 -6.56 8.04 4.10
CA LEU A 25 -7.49 9.13 3.76
C LEU A 25 -7.49 10.20 4.86
N TYR A 26 -7.57 9.79 6.13
CA TYR A 26 -7.51 10.69 7.27
C TYR A 26 -6.17 11.46 7.35
N ALA A 27 -5.07 10.80 6.97
CA ALA A 27 -3.76 11.43 6.88
C ALA A 27 -3.62 12.39 5.67
N GLY A 28 -4.64 12.52 4.81
CA GLY A 28 -4.65 13.42 3.66
C GLY A 28 -3.88 12.89 2.45
N VAL A 29 -3.66 11.58 2.37
CA VAL A 29 -3.06 10.96 1.19
C VAL A 29 -4.09 10.90 0.06
N ASP A 30 -3.70 11.32 -1.13
CA ASP A 30 -4.56 11.23 -2.31
C ASP A 30 -4.78 9.74 -2.70
N PRO A 31 -6.03 9.30 -2.98
CA PRO A 31 -6.31 7.91 -3.34
C PRO A 31 -5.55 7.41 -4.57
N SER A 32 -5.15 8.28 -5.51
CA SER A 32 -4.32 7.90 -6.66
C SER A 32 -2.88 7.55 -6.27
N GLN A 33 -2.48 7.89 -5.04
CA GLN A 33 -1.18 7.58 -4.45
C GLN A 33 -1.27 6.43 -3.45
N PHE A 34 -2.33 5.62 -3.52
CA PHE A 34 -2.49 4.42 -2.69
C PHE A 34 -1.85 3.23 -3.39
N TYR A 35 -1.03 2.51 -2.65
CA TYR A 35 -0.39 1.27 -3.07
C TYR A 35 -0.75 0.18 -2.07
N GLU A 36 -1.03 -1.02 -2.55
CA GLU A 36 -1.39 -2.15 -1.69
C GLU A 36 -0.72 -3.44 -2.14
N ASP A 37 -0.49 -4.35 -1.19
CA ASP A 37 -0.04 -5.71 -1.43
C ASP A 37 -0.86 -6.70 -0.58
N LEU A 38 -1.33 -7.78 -1.19
CA LEU A 38 -1.97 -8.90 -0.50
C LEU A 38 -1.05 -10.11 -0.58
N VAL A 39 -0.26 -10.34 0.46
CA VAL A 39 0.89 -11.24 0.38
C VAL A 39 1.06 -12.05 1.67
N SER A 40 0.98 -13.38 1.56
CA SER A 40 0.99 -14.33 2.67
C SER A 40 2.33 -15.06 2.85
N GLY A 41 3.38 -14.36 3.28
CA GLY A 41 4.65 -15.04 3.54
C GLY A 41 5.87 -14.15 3.73
N LYS A 42 6.99 -14.82 4.03
CA LYS A 42 8.30 -14.19 4.31
C LYS A 42 9.11 -13.88 3.04
N ARG A 43 8.75 -14.45 1.88
CA ARG A 43 9.42 -14.27 0.58
C ARG A 43 8.40 -14.23 -0.55
N GLU A 44 7.68 -13.14 -0.63
CA GLU A 44 6.81 -12.88 -1.77
C GLU A 44 7.03 -11.43 -2.16
N ASP A 45 7.25 -11.23 -3.47
CA ASP A 45 7.48 -9.93 -4.08
C ASP A 45 6.38 -8.95 -3.65
N ARG A 46 6.79 -7.71 -3.39
CA ARG A 46 5.91 -6.61 -2.96
C ARG A 46 5.85 -5.57 -4.07
N PRO A 47 5.19 -5.86 -5.19
CA PRO A 47 5.12 -4.95 -6.32
C PRO A 47 4.49 -3.61 -5.93
N GLY A 48 3.51 -3.59 -5.02
CA GLY A 48 2.91 -2.35 -4.51
C GLY A 48 3.94 -1.49 -3.77
N LEU A 49 4.75 -2.08 -2.91
CA LEU A 49 5.84 -1.36 -2.22
C LEU A 49 6.90 -0.85 -3.20
N ALA A 50 7.28 -1.67 -4.19
CA ALA A 50 8.27 -1.28 -5.20
C ALA A 50 7.79 -0.08 -6.03
N ALA A 51 6.51 -0.07 -6.43
CA ALA A 51 5.89 1.04 -7.15
C ALA A 51 5.81 2.30 -6.27
N CYS A 52 5.42 2.17 -5.01
CA CYS A 52 5.44 3.26 -4.02
C CYS A 52 6.84 3.90 -3.91
N LEU A 53 7.88 3.08 -3.77
CA LEU A 53 9.27 3.54 -3.69
C LEU A 53 9.79 4.15 -5.00
N LYS A 54 9.20 3.82 -6.14
CA LYS A 54 9.52 4.46 -7.42
C LYS A 54 8.86 5.84 -7.51
N ALA A 55 7.57 5.94 -7.20
CA ALA A 55 6.83 7.20 -7.19
C ALA A 55 7.44 8.23 -6.22
N LEU A 56 7.93 7.78 -5.07
CA LEU A 56 8.68 8.65 -4.13
C LEU A 56 9.96 9.25 -4.74
N ARG A 57 10.63 8.54 -5.66
CA ARG A 57 11.87 9.02 -6.30
C ARG A 57 11.62 9.96 -7.47
N GLU A 58 10.46 9.85 -8.12
CA GLU A 58 10.06 10.75 -9.21
C GLU A 58 9.61 12.12 -8.70
N GLY A 59 9.31 12.24 -7.40
CA GLY A 59 8.98 13.52 -6.73
C GLY A 59 10.17 14.25 -6.08
N GLY A 60 11.40 14.00 -6.56
CA GLY A 60 12.64 14.64 -6.09
C GLY A 60 12.98 15.94 -6.80
#